data_AF-A0AAP9UVM8-F1
#
_entry.id   AF-A0AAP9UVM8-F1
#
_cell.length_a   1.000
_cell.length_b   1.000
_cell.length_c   1.000
_cell.angle_alpha   90.00
_cell.angle_beta   90.00
_cell.angle_gamma   90.00
#
_symmetry.space_group_name_H-M   'P 1'
#
loop_
_entity.id
_entity.type
_entity.pdbx_description
1 polymer ?
#
loop_
_entity_poly.entity_id
_entity_poly.type
_entity_poly.pdbx_seq_one_letter_code
_entity_poly.pdbx_strand_id
1 'polypeptide(L)'
;MALTLDDTQTAALLDALGLPADTDDANLVVDTAKDLATQVQGLDTAKASAVVAAAARHGMEVIDKPTADALRRDAQEGRRVIAAAAKAKVEAAVDHAIDTGRIMASSKKHWITLCENDETMLPHLASIAPGTAVPLSEVGHSADATPDPNPSGQWFY
;
A
#
# COMPACT_ATOMS: atom_id res chain seq x y z
N MET A 1 -43.85 -22.63 42.37
CA MET A 1 -43.06 -23.84 42.09
C MET A 1 -41.60 -23.40 42.08
N ALA A 2 -40.75 -23.94 42.97
CA ALA A 2 -39.34 -23.58 43.01
C ALA A 2 -38.56 -24.51 42.08
N LEU A 3 -37.81 -23.94 41.13
CA LEU A 3 -36.85 -24.69 40.34
C LEU A 3 -35.52 -24.72 41.11
N THR A 4 -35.06 -25.90 41.51
CA THR A 4 -33.79 -26.09 42.22
C THR A 4 -32.79 -26.75 41.29
N LEU A 5 -31.69 -26.06 41.01
CA LEU A 5 -30.58 -26.56 40.22
C LEU A 5 -29.48 -27.02 41.18
N ASP A 6 -28.77 -28.08 40.83
CA ASP A 6 -27.53 -28.45 41.55
C ASP A 6 -26.36 -27.55 41.12
N ASP A 7 -25.26 -27.60 41.88
CA ASP A 7 -24.07 -26.76 41.62
C ASP A 7 -23.46 -27.02 40.24
N THR A 8 -23.60 -28.24 39.71
CA THR A 8 -23.08 -28.62 38.39
C THR A 8 -23.95 -28.02 37.29
N GLN A 9 -25.28 -28.06 37.45
CA GLN A 9 -26.25 -27.45 36.55
C GLN A 9 -26.16 -25.92 36.57
N THR A 10 -25.89 -25.33 37.72
CA THR A 10 -25.72 -23.88 37.88
C THR A 10 -24.44 -23.41 37.18
N ALA A 11 -23.31 -24.10 37.41
CA ALA A 11 -22.06 -23.79 36.71
C ALA A 11 -22.19 -23.93 35.19
N ALA A 12 -22.88 -24.99 34.72
CA ALA A 12 -23.14 -25.19 33.29
C ALA A 12 -24.03 -24.10 32.68
N LEU A 13 -25.03 -23.60 33.43
CA LEU A 13 -25.88 -22.49 32.98
C LEU A 13 -25.09 -21.18 32.89
N LEU A 14 -24.28 -20.88 33.90
CA LEU A 14 -23.45 -19.67 33.93
C LEU A 14 -22.42 -19.67 32.79
N ASP A 15 -21.74 -20.80 32.57
CA ASP A 15 -20.81 -20.98 31.47
C ASP A 15 -21.50 -20.80 30.10
N ALA A 16 -22.68 -21.40 29.92
CA ALA A 16 -23.46 -21.24 28.68
C ALA A 16 -23.91 -19.79 28.42
N LEU A 17 -24.12 -19.00 29.48
CA LEU A 17 -24.47 -17.58 29.38
C LEU A 17 -23.23 -16.66 29.30
N GLY A 18 -22.01 -17.22 29.41
CA GLY A 18 -20.77 -16.45 29.45
C GLY A 18 -20.59 -15.64 30.74
N LEU A 19 -21.28 -16.02 31.82
CA LEU A 19 -21.21 -15.37 33.12
C LEU A 19 -20.14 -16.05 34.00
N PRO A 20 -19.48 -15.31 34.90
CA PRO A 20 -18.57 -15.87 35.89
C PRO A 20 -19.25 -16.96 36.75
N ALA A 21 -18.54 -18.04 37.06
CA ALA A 21 -19.07 -19.18 37.81
C ALA A 21 -19.46 -18.85 39.27
N ASP A 22 -19.01 -17.70 39.78
CA ASP A 22 -19.31 -17.14 41.09
C ASP A 22 -20.47 -16.12 41.06
N THR A 23 -21.20 -16.02 39.94
CA THR A 23 -22.38 -15.15 39.84
C THR A 23 -23.53 -15.70 40.70
N ASP A 24 -23.87 -14.97 41.77
CA ASP A 24 -24.94 -15.29 42.73
C ASP A 24 -26.21 -14.44 42.52
N ASP A 25 -26.18 -13.47 41.61
CA ASP A 25 -27.32 -12.63 41.26
C ASP A 25 -28.27 -13.34 40.29
N ALA A 26 -29.35 -13.91 40.83
CA ALA A 26 -30.39 -14.58 40.06
C ALA A 26 -31.09 -13.65 39.05
N ASN A 27 -31.21 -12.35 39.33
CA ASN A 27 -31.84 -11.41 38.39
C ASN A 27 -30.93 -11.17 37.18
N LEU A 28 -29.63 -11.02 37.41
CA LEU A 28 -28.65 -10.88 36.34
C LEU A 28 -28.64 -12.09 35.40
N VAL A 29 -28.69 -13.31 35.96
CA VAL A 29 -28.76 -14.55 35.16
C VAL A 29 -30.02 -14.58 34.31
N VAL A 30 -31.17 -14.25 34.89
CA VAL A 30 -32.46 -14.22 34.19
C VAL A 30 -32.49 -13.15 33.11
N ASP A 31 -31.96 -11.95 33.37
CA ASP A 31 -31.96 -10.87 32.40
C ASP A 31 -30.99 -11.12 31.25
N THR A 32 -29.84 -11.75 31.52
CA THR A 32 -28.90 -12.22 30.49
C THR A 32 -29.55 -13.29 29.61
N ALA A 33 -30.27 -14.24 30.21
CA ALA A 33 -30.99 -15.27 29.47
C ALA A 33 -32.14 -14.69 28.62
N LYS A 34 -32.85 -13.67 29.13
CA LYS A 34 -33.89 -12.96 28.37
C LYS A 34 -33.30 -12.16 27.21
N ASP A 35 -32.17 -11.49 27.43
CA ASP A 35 -31.50 -10.71 26.38
C ASP A 35 -31.03 -11.66 25.26
N LEU A 36 -30.39 -12.77 25.62
CA LEU A 36 -29.99 -13.81 24.67
C LEU A 36 -31.20 -14.38 23.89
N ALA A 37 -32.31 -14.69 24.59
CA ALA A 37 -33.52 -15.16 23.93
C ALA A 37 -34.13 -14.12 22.97
N THR A 38 -34.05 -12.83 23.33
CA THR A 38 -34.53 -11.72 22.48
C THR A 38 -33.64 -11.54 21.25
N GLN A 39 -32.33 -11.64 21.42
CA GLN A 39 -31.37 -11.62 20.31
C GLN A 39 -31.61 -12.77 19.32
N VAL A 40 -31.88 -13.98 19.83
CA VAL A 40 -32.15 -15.16 19.00
C VAL A 40 -33.52 -15.09 18.32
N GLN A 41 -34.56 -14.59 19.00
CA GLN A 41 -35.88 -14.39 18.37
C GLN A 41 -35.87 -13.38 17.21
N GLY A 42 -34.91 -12.44 17.23
CA GLY A 42 -34.69 -11.51 16.12
C GLY A 42 -33.87 -12.10 14.96
N LEU A 43 -33.25 -13.25 15.14
CA LEU A 43 -32.39 -13.93 14.16
C LEU A 43 -33.14 -15.11 13.54
N ASP A 44 -34.02 -14.82 12.58
CA ASP A 44 -34.55 -15.85 11.68
C ASP A 44 -33.42 -16.28 10.73
N THR A 45 -32.62 -17.27 11.15
CA THR A 45 -31.48 -17.82 10.39
C THR A 45 -31.89 -18.45 9.05
N ALA A 46 -33.19 -18.65 8.80
CA ALA A 46 -33.69 -19.14 7.52
C ALA A 46 -33.88 -18.03 6.47
N LYS A 47 -33.86 -16.74 6.87
CA LYS A 47 -33.97 -15.62 5.93
C LYS A 47 -32.61 -14.97 5.71
N ALA A 48 -32.12 -14.98 4.47
CA ALA A 48 -30.93 -14.21 4.06
C ALA A 48 -30.97 -12.74 4.51
N SER A 49 -32.17 -12.18 4.70
CA SER A 49 -32.44 -10.85 5.25
C SER A 49 -31.96 -10.64 6.70
N ALA A 50 -31.98 -11.67 7.57
CA ALA A 50 -31.54 -11.54 8.96
C ALA A 50 -30.02 -11.41 9.07
N VAL A 51 -29.27 -12.13 8.22
CA VAL A 51 -27.80 -12.01 8.14
C VAL A 51 -27.39 -10.64 7.60
N VAL A 52 -28.09 -10.13 6.58
CA VAL A 52 -27.88 -8.77 6.04
C VAL A 52 -28.21 -7.70 7.08
N ALA A 53 -29.31 -7.84 7.81
CA ALA A 53 -29.70 -6.90 8.86
C ALA A 53 -28.73 -6.92 10.05
N ALA A 54 -28.23 -8.09 10.44
CA ALA A 54 -27.20 -8.22 11.47
C ALA A 54 -25.88 -7.59 11.02
N ALA A 55 -25.44 -7.84 9.79
CA ALA A 55 -24.24 -7.21 9.21
C ALA A 55 -24.36 -5.68 9.18
N ALA A 56 -25.50 -5.15 8.73
CA ALA A 56 -25.76 -3.71 8.67
C ALA A 56 -25.70 -3.03 10.04
N ARG A 57 -26.19 -3.68 11.12
CA ARG A 57 -26.08 -3.17 12.50
C ARG A 57 -24.64 -2.99 12.97
N HIS A 58 -23.70 -3.72 12.37
CA HIS A 58 -22.26 -3.63 12.65
C HIS A 58 -21.49 -2.84 11.58
N GLY A 59 -22.18 -2.12 10.69
CA GLY A 59 -21.55 -1.34 9.61
C GLY A 59 -20.91 -2.21 8.53
N MET A 60 -21.30 -3.48 8.42
CA MET A 60 -20.79 -4.43 7.44
C MET A 60 -21.77 -4.61 6.29
N GLU A 61 -21.25 -4.76 5.07
CA GLU A 61 -22.03 -5.07 3.87
C GLU A 61 -21.80 -6.52 3.45
N VAL A 62 -22.89 -7.24 3.18
CA VAL A 62 -22.82 -8.64 2.76
C VAL A 62 -22.65 -8.69 1.24
N ILE A 63 -21.51 -9.21 0.81
CA ILE A 63 -21.16 -9.38 -0.60
C ILE A 63 -21.09 -10.88 -0.91
N ASP A 64 -21.56 -11.29 -2.08
CA ASP A 64 -21.43 -12.69 -2.52
C ASP A 64 -19.95 -13.07 -2.70
N LYS A 65 -19.66 -14.36 -2.50
CA LYS A 65 -18.28 -14.87 -2.55
C LYS A 65 -17.61 -14.64 -3.91
N PRO A 66 -18.26 -14.88 -5.07
CA PRO A 66 -17.70 -14.54 -6.37
C PRO A 66 -17.27 -13.07 -6.51
N THR A 67 -18.10 -12.12 -6.09
CA THR A 67 -17.78 -10.69 -6.13
C THR A 67 -16.63 -10.33 -5.18
N ALA A 68 -16.60 -10.90 -3.97
CA ALA A 68 -15.49 -10.70 -3.04
C ALA A 68 -14.16 -11.25 -3.60
N ASP A 69 -14.20 -12.40 -4.29
CA ASP A 69 -13.02 -13.01 -4.91
C ASP A 69 -12.58 -12.24 -6.17
N ALA A 70 -13.50 -11.63 -6.93
CA ALA A 70 -13.18 -10.69 -8.00
C ALA A 70 -12.47 -9.44 -7.45
N LEU A 71 -13.04 -8.79 -6.43
CA LEU A 71 -12.45 -7.59 -5.83
C LEU A 71 -11.05 -7.83 -5.26
N ARG A 72 -10.82 -8.99 -4.64
CA ARG A 72 -9.47 -9.35 -4.16
C ARG A 72 -8.46 -9.49 -5.29
N ARG A 73 -8.87 -10.06 -6.43
CA ARG A 73 -8.00 -10.17 -7.62
C ARG A 73 -7.69 -8.79 -8.18
N ASP A 74 -8.70 -7.96 -8.39
CA ASP A 74 -8.54 -6.62 -8.94
C ASP A 74 -7.64 -5.76 -8.02
N ALA A 75 -7.78 -5.88 -6.70
CA ALA A 75 -6.92 -5.18 -5.74
C ALA A 75 -5.46 -5.70 -5.76
N GLN A 76 -5.23 -6.98 -6.07
CA GLN A 76 -3.88 -7.51 -6.26
C GLN A 76 -3.27 -7.01 -7.57
N GLU A 77 -4.04 -6.98 -8.65
CA GLU A 77 -3.61 -6.46 -9.94
C GLU A 77 -3.33 -4.96 -9.88
N GLY A 78 -4.22 -4.18 -9.24
CA GLY A 78 -4.01 -2.75 -9.02
C GLY A 78 -2.72 -2.44 -8.26
N ARG A 79 -2.41 -3.21 -7.20
CA ARG A 79 -1.13 -3.07 -6.49
C ARG A 79 0.08 -3.35 -7.38
N ARG A 80 -0.01 -4.35 -8.27
CA ARG A 80 1.07 -4.66 -9.23
C ARG A 80 1.23 -3.54 -10.25
N VAL A 81 0.13 -3.01 -10.79
CA VAL A 81 0.14 -1.91 -11.77
C VAL A 81 0.71 -0.64 -11.15
N ILE A 82 0.31 -0.29 -9.93
CA ILE A 82 0.84 0.90 -9.22
C ILE A 82 2.35 0.76 -9.00
N ALA A 83 2.83 -0.40 -8.56
CA ALA A 83 4.26 -0.65 -8.38
C ALA A 83 5.03 -0.54 -9.70
N ALA A 84 4.49 -1.10 -10.79
CA ALA A 84 5.10 -0.98 -12.12
C ALA A 84 5.11 0.47 -12.63
N ALA A 85 4.03 1.22 -12.42
CA ALA A 85 3.92 2.63 -12.81
C ALA A 85 4.90 3.52 -12.02
N ALA A 86 5.08 3.27 -10.72
CA ALA A 86 6.05 3.98 -9.90
C ALA A 86 7.48 3.76 -10.42
N LYS A 87 7.83 2.51 -10.76
CA LYS A 87 9.14 2.18 -11.34
C LYS A 87 9.34 2.85 -12.70
N ALA A 88 8.36 2.77 -13.59
CA ALA A 88 8.43 3.40 -14.91
C ALA A 88 8.59 4.93 -14.81
N LYS A 89 7.93 5.57 -13.83
CA LYS A 89 8.09 7.00 -13.55
C LYS A 89 9.53 7.35 -13.15
N VAL A 90 10.15 6.55 -12.29
CA VAL A 90 11.56 6.73 -11.89
C VAL A 90 12.49 6.58 -13.09
N GLU A 91 12.33 5.50 -13.86
CA GLU A 91 13.15 5.23 -15.04
C GLU A 91 13.05 6.36 -16.07
N ALA A 92 11.83 6.83 -16.37
CA ALA A 92 11.61 7.94 -17.31
C ALA A 92 12.23 9.26 -16.83
N ALA A 93 12.19 9.54 -15.53
CA ALA A 93 12.82 10.73 -14.97
C ALA A 93 14.35 10.67 -15.06
N VAL A 94 14.94 9.49 -14.81
CA VAL A 94 16.38 9.25 -14.94
C VAL A 94 16.82 9.34 -16.41
N ASP A 95 16.05 8.77 -17.34
CA ASP A 95 16.34 8.85 -18.77
C ASP A 95 16.30 10.28 -19.29
N HIS A 96 15.28 11.06 -18.90
CA HIS A 96 15.23 12.47 -19.22
C HIS A 96 16.42 13.27 -18.64
N ALA A 97 16.91 12.90 -17.44
CA ALA A 97 18.07 13.54 -16.84
C ALA A 97 19.37 13.21 -17.59
N ILE A 98 19.48 12.01 -18.18
CA ILE A 98 20.59 11.62 -19.05
C ILE A 98 20.53 12.39 -20.36
N ASP A 99 19.36 12.44 -21.00
CA ASP A 99 19.16 13.13 -22.29
C ASP A 99 19.46 14.62 -22.18
N THR A 100 19.15 15.24 -21.04
CA THR A 100 19.46 16.64 -20.75
C THR A 100 20.85 16.89 -20.18
N GLY A 101 21.71 15.86 -20.15
CA GLY A 101 23.11 15.96 -19.71
C GLY A 101 23.28 16.32 -18.23
N ARG A 102 22.24 16.16 -17.41
CA ARG A 102 22.28 16.44 -15.96
C ARG A 102 23.11 15.40 -15.22
N ILE A 103 23.02 14.14 -15.66
CA ILE A 103 23.77 13.01 -15.12
C ILE A 103 24.43 12.20 -16.24
N MET A 104 25.47 11.46 -15.90
CA MET A 104 26.12 10.53 -16.83
C MET A 104 25.28 9.26 -17.03
N ALA A 105 25.23 8.74 -18.26
CA ALA A 105 24.54 7.47 -18.56
C ALA A 105 25.07 6.28 -17.74
N SER A 106 26.36 6.27 -17.40
CA SER A 106 26.98 5.24 -16.55
C SER A 106 26.38 5.18 -15.14
N SER A 107 25.79 6.27 -14.67
CA SER A 107 25.19 6.39 -13.33
C SER A 107 23.70 6.04 -13.31
N LYS A 108 23.10 5.66 -14.44
CA LYS A 108 21.65 5.34 -14.55
C LYS A 108 21.20 4.37 -13.46
N LYS A 109 21.88 3.23 -13.34
CA LYS A 109 21.53 2.18 -12.37
C LYS A 109 21.59 2.70 -10.92
N HIS A 110 22.59 3.52 -10.60
CA HIS A 110 22.76 4.08 -9.26
C HIS A 110 21.59 5.01 -8.91
N TRP A 111 21.22 5.91 -9.84
CA TRP A 111 20.10 6.83 -9.64
C TRP A 111 18.76 6.13 -9.54
N ILE A 112 18.50 5.09 -10.34
CA ILE A 112 17.28 4.29 -10.21
C ILE A 112 17.19 3.68 -8.81
N THR A 113 18.24 2.99 -8.36
CA THR A 113 18.26 2.39 -7.02
C THR A 113 18.11 3.43 -5.92
N LEU A 114 18.68 4.62 -6.09
CA LEU A 114 18.57 5.69 -5.11
C LEU A 114 17.14 6.23 -5.00
N CYS A 115 16.49 6.50 -6.15
CA CYS A 115 15.10 6.97 -6.21
C CYS A 115 14.07 5.90 -5.79
N GLU A 116 14.38 4.61 -5.97
CA GLU A 116 13.54 3.51 -5.47
C GLU A 116 13.58 3.41 -3.94
N ASN A 117 14.69 3.80 -3.30
CA ASN A 117 14.85 3.77 -1.84
C ASN A 117 14.43 5.08 -1.16
N ASP A 118 14.50 6.21 -1.86
CA ASP A 118 14.14 7.53 -1.35
C ASP A 118 13.42 8.37 -2.42
N GLU A 119 12.13 8.62 -2.22
CA GLU A 119 11.30 9.39 -3.15
C GLU A 119 11.74 10.86 -3.26
N THR A 120 12.39 11.41 -2.23
CA THR A 120 12.89 12.79 -2.25
C THR A 120 14.04 13.01 -3.23
N MET A 121 14.64 11.93 -3.74
CA MET A 121 15.76 12.02 -4.68
C MET A 121 15.34 12.36 -6.11
N LEU A 122 14.08 12.12 -6.49
CA LEU A 122 13.55 12.55 -7.78
C LEU A 122 13.53 14.09 -7.96
N PRO A 123 13.01 14.89 -7.01
CA PRO A 123 13.10 16.34 -7.13
C PRO A 123 14.54 16.85 -7.03
N HIS A 124 15.43 16.17 -6.29
CA HIS A 124 16.86 16.50 -6.30
C HIS A 124 17.47 16.29 -7.69
N LEU A 125 17.17 15.18 -8.37
CA LEU A 125 17.61 14.93 -9.73
C LEU A 125 17.11 16.03 -10.70
N ALA A 126 15.86 16.47 -10.54
CA ALA A 126 15.29 17.54 -11.36
C ALA A 126 15.92 18.92 -11.09
N SER A 127 16.49 19.13 -9.89
CA SER A 127 17.14 20.40 -9.50
C SER A 127 18.52 20.61 -10.15
N ILE A 128 19.19 19.54 -10.60
CA ILE A 128 20.51 19.62 -11.25
C ILE A 128 20.39 20.34 -12.58
N ALA A 129 21.16 21.40 -12.82
CA ALA A 129 21.06 22.16 -14.08
C ALA A 129 21.37 21.27 -15.32
N PRO A 130 20.67 21.47 -16.47
CA PRO A 130 21.01 20.80 -17.72
C PRO A 130 22.47 21.01 -18.10
N GLY A 131 23.09 19.98 -18.67
CA GLY A 131 24.48 20.04 -19.11
C GLY A 131 25.55 20.02 -18.01
N THR A 132 25.18 19.83 -16.74
CA THR A 132 26.12 19.81 -15.61
C THR A 132 27.14 18.68 -15.71
N ALA A 133 26.71 17.48 -16.13
CA ALA A 133 27.58 16.32 -16.26
C ALA A 133 28.10 16.14 -17.69
N VAL A 134 27.23 16.33 -18.68
CA VAL A 134 27.58 16.25 -20.11
C VAL A 134 27.20 17.58 -20.77
N PRO A 135 28.16 18.41 -21.19
CA PRO A 135 27.87 19.66 -21.87
C PRO A 135 27.10 19.38 -23.17
N LEU A 136 25.91 19.99 -23.30
CA LEU A 136 25.08 19.88 -24.51
C LEU A 136 25.31 21.05 -25.48
N SER A 137 26.01 22.10 -25.04
CA SER A 137 26.48 23.20 -25.87
C SER A 137 27.95 23.00 -26.24
N GLU A 138 28.33 23.34 -27.47
CA GLU A 138 29.73 23.29 -27.91
C GLU A 138 30.63 24.11 -26.97
N VAL A 139 31.66 23.47 -26.43
CA VAL A 139 32.71 24.10 -25.64
C VAL A 139 33.89 24.38 -26.57
N GLY A 140 33.76 25.44 -27.36
CA GLY A 140 34.86 25.99 -28.17
C GLY A 140 34.81 25.62 -29.66
N HIS A 141 34.93 26.65 -30.48
CA HIS A 141 35.13 26.57 -31.92
C HIS A 141 36.59 26.91 -32.22
N SER A 142 37.36 26.03 -32.86
CA SER A 142 38.69 26.38 -33.37
C SER A 142 38.54 27.22 -34.64
N ALA A 143 38.26 28.52 -34.50
CA ALA A 143 38.46 29.46 -35.60
C ALA A 143 39.90 29.98 -35.55
N ASP A 144 40.82 29.21 -36.13
CA ASP A 144 42.05 29.79 -36.68
C ASP A 144 42.24 29.23 -38.10
N ALA A 145 41.50 29.83 -39.03
CA ALA A 145 41.86 29.84 -40.44
C ALA A 145 42.67 31.12 -40.69
N THR A 146 43.85 31.22 -40.09
CA THR A 146 44.86 32.21 -40.48
C THR A 146 46.01 31.43 -41.13
N PRO A 147 46.18 31.47 -42.45
CA PRO A 147 47.32 30.83 -43.10
C PRO A 147 48.54 31.73 -42.90
N ASP A 148 49.54 31.28 -42.14
CA ASP A 148 50.85 31.94 -42.14
C ASP A 148 51.91 30.99 -42.73
N PRO A 149 52.70 31.43 -43.73
CA PRO A 149 53.52 30.56 -44.56
C PRO A 149 54.92 30.46 -43.96
N ASN A 150 55.20 29.43 -43.18
CA ASN A 150 56.58 29.06 -42.91
C ASN A 150 56.77 27.54 -42.71
N PRO A 151 57.30 26.80 -43.70
CA PRO A 151 57.58 25.37 -43.59
C PRO A 151 58.96 25.11 -42.97
N SER A 152 59.24 25.62 -41.76
CA SER A 152 60.46 25.24 -41.04
C SER A 152 60.41 25.53 -39.53
N GLY A 153 59.52 24.86 -38.82
CA GLY A 153 59.57 24.76 -37.36
C GLY A 153 59.80 23.30 -36.99
N GLN A 154 61.06 22.90 -36.80
CA GLN A 154 61.42 21.59 -36.26
C GLN A 154 60.87 21.47 -34.83
N TRP A 155 59.96 20.53 -34.63
CA TRP A 155 59.60 20.07 -33.30
C TRP A 155 60.00 18.61 -33.19
N PHE A 156 60.63 18.28 -32.07
CA PHE A 156 61.22 17.01 -31.66
C PHE A 156 62.68 16.78 -32.09
N TYR A 157 63.59 17.10 -31.15
CA TYR A 157 64.82 16.34 -30.90
C TYR A 157 64.50 15.14 -30.02
#